data_AF-A0A357ZG17-F1
#
_entry.id   AF-A0A357ZG17-F1
#
_cell.length_a   1.000
_cell.length_b   1.000
_cell.length_c   1.000
_cell.angle_alpha   90.00
_cell.angle_beta   90.00
_cell.angle_gamma   90.00
#
_symmetry.space_group_name_H-M   'P 1'
#
loop_
_entity.id
_entity.type
_entity.pdbx_description
1 polymer ?
#
loop_
_entity_poly.entity_id
_entity_poly.type
_entity_poly.pdbx_seq_one_letter_code
_entity_poly.pdbx_strand_id
1 'polypeptide(L)'
;MNIVFMGTPDFAAVALKALVGDAGERFSVKTVVTRPDGASSRGKTLLPSPVRVAAEEQGIPVITPRSFYVASTPSSDRTTGQKRVVDTALLDPLAATDPDFIVVAAFGLL
;
A
#
# COMPACT_ATOMS: atom_id res chain seq x y z
N MET A 1 6.35 -18.04 -2.45
CA MET A 1 5.16 -17.29 -2.87
C MET A 1 5.43 -15.79 -2.76
N ASN A 2 5.12 -15.04 -3.81
CA ASN A 2 5.34 -13.60 -3.95
C ASN A 2 4.19 -12.82 -3.30
N ILE A 3 4.52 -11.82 -2.49
CA ILE A 3 3.55 -11.03 -1.72
C ILE A 3 3.67 -9.55 -2.06
N VAL A 4 2.51 -8.92 -2.27
CA VAL A 4 2.35 -7.48 -2.07
C VAL A 4 1.74 -7.25 -0.69
N PHE A 5 2.40 -6.48 0.16
CA PHE A 5 1.89 -6.16 1.49
C PHE A 5 1.31 -4.75 1.53
N MET A 6 0.14 -4.56 2.11
CA MET A 6 -0.53 -3.26 2.22
C MET A 6 -0.86 -2.94 3.69
N GLY A 7 -0.35 -1.83 4.20
CA GLY A 7 -0.58 -1.43 5.59
C GLY A 7 0.03 -0.09 5.91
N THR A 8 -0.27 0.48 7.09
CA THR A 8 0.25 1.81 7.48
C THR A 8 0.68 1.90 8.95
N PRO A 9 -0.15 1.55 9.95
CA PRO A 9 0.20 1.79 11.35
C PRO A 9 1.23 0.78 11.87
N ASP A 10 1.73 1.00 13.08
CA ASP A 10 2.70 0.13 13.77
C ASP A 10 2.27 -1.34 13.80
N PHE A 11 0.98 -1.58 14.02
CA PHE A 11 0.41 -2.93 13.98
C PHE A 11 0.69 -3.65 12.65
N ALA A 12 0.57 -2.94 11.54
CA ALA A 12 0.85 -3.51 10.21
C ALA A 12 2.37 -3.68 10.00
N ALA A 13 3.20 -2.81 10.57
CA ALA A 13 4.65 -2.96 10.50
C ALA A 13 5.14 -4.22 11.22
N VAL A 14 4.50 -4.60 12.35
CA VAL A 14 4.79 -5.87 13.04
C VAL A 14 4.46 -7.07 12.13
N ALA A 15 3.31 -7.04 11.46
CA ALA A 15 2.92 -8.11 10.53
C ALA A 15 3.88 -8.20 9.32
N LEU A 16 4.30 -7.07 8.76
CA LEU A 16 5.31 -7.04 7.70
C LEU A 16 6.63 -7.66 8.16
N LYS A 17 7.13 -7.26 9.35
CA LYS A 17 8.39 -7.81 9.90
C LYS A 17 8.30 -9.31 10.15
N ALA A 18 7.15 -9.83 10.58
CA ALA A 18 6.94 -11.28 10.70
C ALA A 18 7.01 -11.99 9.35
N LEU A 19 6.32 -11.47 8.32
CA LEU A 19 6.36 -12.03 6.96
C LEU A 19 7.76 -12.02 6.35
N VAL A 20 8.55 -10.97 6.63
CA VAL A 20 9.95 -10.86 6.19
C VAL A 20 10.87 -11.75 7.03
N GLY A 21 10.62 -11.92 8.32
CA GLY A 21 11.39 -12.82 9.19
C GLY A 21 11.21 -14.30 8.83
N ASP A 22 10.01 -14.68 8.39
CA ASP A 22 9.72 -15.99 7.81
C ASP A 22 10.21 -16.10 6.34
N ALA A 23 10.74 -15.02 5.76
CA ALA A 23 11.24 -14.96 4.38
C ALA A 23 12.60 -15.66 4.27
N GLY A 24 12.53 -16.98 4.27
CA GLY A 24 13.61 -17.89 3.93
C GLY A 24 13.10 -19.22 3.36
N GLU A 25 11.86 -19.62 3.70
CA GLU A 25 11.33 -20.93 3.30
C GLU A 25 10.03 -20.90 2.48
N ARG A 26 9.20 -19.84 2.55
CA ARG A 26 7.85 -19.85 1.92
C ARG A 26 7.39 -18.55 1.26
N PHE A 27 7.77 -17.39 1.80
CA PHE A 27 7.24 -16.10 1.39
C PHE A 27 8.34 -15.14 0.91
N SER A 28 8.02 -14.31 -0.09
CA SER A 28 8.89 -13.25 -0.60
C SER A 28 8.06 -11.98 -0.78
N VAL A 29 8.23 -11.01 0.12
CA VAL A 29 7.57 -9.70 0.00
C VAL A 29 8.27 -8.89 -1.08
N LYS A 30 7.60 -8.66 -2.21
CA LYS A 30 8.17 -8.00 -3.39
C LYS A 30 8.00 -6.49 -3.35
N THR A 31 6.87 -6.02 -2.85
CA THR A 31 6.51 -4.60 -2.77
C THR A 31 5.61 -4.36 -1.57
N VAL A 32 5.76 -3.19 -0.97
CA VAL A 32 4.92 -2.68 0.10
C VAL A 32 4.12 -1.48 -0.39
N VAL A 33 2.83 -1.44 -0.05
CA VAL A 33 1.95 -0.30 -0.28
C VAL A 33 1.54 0.29 1.05
N THR A 34 1.81 1.58 1.25
CA THR A 34 1.43 2.30 2.46
C THR A 34 0.87 3.67 2.09
N ARG A 35 0.27 4.38 3.06
CA ARG A 35 -0.19 5.73 2.81
C ARG A 35 0.99 6.69 2.66
N PRO A 36 0.83 7.80 1.93
CA PRO A 36 1.80 8.89 1.93
C PRO A 36 2.11 9.37 3.34
N ASP A 37 3.28 9.97 3.50
CA ASP A 37 3.76 10.52 4.77
C ASP A 37 2.71 11.45 5.37
N GLY A 38 2.42 11.24 6.65
CA GLY A 38 1.36 11.92 7.39
C GLY A 38 1.93 12.91 8.41
N ALA A 39 1.13 13.89 8.80
CA ALA A 39 1.46 14.75 9.92
C ALA A 39 1.49 13.92 11.22
N SER A 40 2.53 14.10 12.02
CA SER A 40 2.56 13.58 13.39
C SER A 40 1.42 14.19 14.20
N SER A 41 0.81 13.41 15.10
CA SER A 41 -0.35 13.81 15.92
C SER A 41 -0.10 15.08 16.76
N ARG A 42 1.15 15.53 16.91
CA ARG A 42 1.53 16.74 17.63
C ARG A 42 2.60 17.62 16.93
N GLY A 43 2.78 17.50 15.61
CA GLY A 43 3.78 18.31 14.92
C GLY A 43 3.59 18.38 13.41
N LYS A 44 3.95 19.53 12.81
CA LYS A 44 3.91 19.78 11.35
C LYS A 44 4.94 18.98 10.55
N THR A 45 5.69 18.08 11.20
CA THR A 45 6.68 17.23 10.54
C THR A 45 5.97 16.07 9.85
N LEU A 46 6.20 15.93 8.55
CA LEU A 46 5.82 14.75 7.80
C LEU A 46 6.73 13.60 8.21
N LEU A 47 6.13 12.55 8.76
CA LEU A 47 6.85 11.33 9.11
C LEU A 47 6.48 10.20 8.17
N PRO A 48 7.44 9.36 7.78
CA PRO A 48 7.15 8.14 7.06
C PRO A 48 6.26 7.23 7.92
N SER A 49 5.36 6.51 7.28
CA SER A 49 4.55 5.51 7.99
C SER A 49 5.43 4.42 8.64
N PRO A 50 5.01 3.84 9.77
CA PRO A 50 5.71 2.70 10.37
C PRO A 50 6.02 1.56 9.40
N VAL A 51 5.08 1.25 8.48
CA VAL A 51 5.27 0.23 7.44
C VAL A 51 6.33 0.64 6.41
N ARG A 52 6.40 1.92 6.03
CA ARG A 52 7.44 2.43 5.13
C ARG A 52 8.82 2.24 5.73
N VAL A 53 8.99 2.63 6.98
CA VAL A 53 10.27 2.48 7.71
C VAL A 53 10.68 1.01 7.74
N ALA A 54 9.76 0.12 8.11
CA ALA A 54 10.02 -1.32 8.15
C ALA A 54 10.38 -1.92 6.79
N ALA A 55 9.79 -1.44 5.70
CA ALA A 55 10.09 -1.90 4.35
C ALA A 55 11.46 -1.40 3.87
N GLU A 56 11.77 -0.12 4.09
CA GLU A 56 13.05 0.50 3.72
C GLU A 56 14.22 -0.13 4.48
N GLU A 57 14.05 -0.48 5.76
CA GLU A 57 15.01 -1.25 6.56
C GLU A 57 15.38 -2.61 5.95
N GLN A 58 14.47 -3.19 5.16
CA GLN A 58 14.63 -4.50 4.52
C GLN A 58 14.94 -4.38 3.01
N GLY A 59 15.11 -3.16 2.50
CA GLY A 59 15.34 -2.91 1.07
C GLY A 59 14.15 -3.24 0.16
N ILE A 60 12.94 -3.29 0.70
CA ILE A 60 11.72 -3.63 -0.06
C ILE A 60 11.16 -2.36 -0.72
N PRO A 61 10.84 -2.37 -2.03
CA PRO A 61 10.19 -1.27 -2.71
C PRO A 61 8.88 -0.81 -2.05
N VAL A 62 8.68 0.50 -1.96
CA VAL A 62 7.49 1.11 -1.34
C VAL A 62 6.72 1.97 -2.35
N ILE A 63 5.40 1.81 -2.40
CA ILE A 63 4.47 2.63 -3.18
C ILE A 63 3.51 3.36 -2.22
N THR A 64 3.30 4.66 -2.45
CA THR A 64 2.48 5.53 -1.58
C THR A 64 1.33 6.21 -2.33
N PRO A 65 0.33 5.45 -2.81
CA PRO A 65 -0.77 6.04 -3.58
C PRO A 65 -1.66 6.92 -2.70
N ARG A 66 -2.13 8.04 -3.25
CA ARG A 66 -3.23 8.81 -2.64
C ARG A 66 -4.61 8.19 -2.91
N SER A 67 -4.75 7.43 -3.98
CA SER A 67 -5.98 6.78 -4.43
C SER A 67 -5.62 5.61 -5.37
N PHE A 68 -6.48 4.59 -5.43
CA PHE A 68 -6.42 3.51 -6.44
C PHE A 68 -7.23 3.81 -7.70
N TYR A 69 -7.87 4.98 -7.73
CA TYR A 69 -8.74 5.39 -8.81
C TYR A 69 -8.29 6.74 -9.33
N VAL A 70 -8.36 6.89 -10.65
CA VAL A 70 -8.12 8.17 -11.30
C VAL A 70 -9.18 9.17 -10.86
N ALA A 71 -8.80 10.45 -10.82
CA ALA A 71 -9.76 11.52 -10.59
C ALA A 71 -10.80 11.50 -11.71
N SER A 72 -12.07 11.24 -11.37
CA SER A 72 -13.16 11.33 -12.33
C SER A 72 -13.67 12.76 -12.40
N THR A 73 -13.90 13.27 -13.60
CA THR A 73 -14.68 14.50 -13.78
C THR A 73 -16.07 14.32 -13.17
N PRO A 74 -16.59 15.28 -12.39
CA PRO A 74 -17.95 15.20 -11.89
C PRO A 74 -18.94 15.06 -13.05
N SER A 75 -19.71 13.97 -13.07
CA SER A 75 -20.84 13.82 -13.98
C SER A 75 -22.03 14.59 -13.41
N SER A 76 -22.68 15.42 -14.24
CA SER A 76 -23.96 16.05 -13.90
C SER A 76 -25.13 15.06 -13.97
N ASP A 77 -24.93 13.92 -14.65
CA ASP A 77 -25.90 12.84 -14.72
C ASP A 77 -25.80 11.97 -13.45
N ARG A 78 -26.83 12.09 -12.60
CA ARG A 78 -27.02 11.32 -11.36
C ARG A 78 -27.58 9.92 -11.57
N THR A 79 -28.00 9.60 -12.81
CA THR A 79 -28.72 8.36 -13.13
C THR A 79 -27.76 7.20 -13.39
N THR A 80 -26.54 7.50 -13.82
CA THR A 80 -25.47 6.54 -14.02
C THR A 80 -24.57 6.54 -12.79
N GLY A 81 -24.61 5.48 -11.97
CA GLY A 81 -23.68 5.33 -10.85
C GLY A 81 -22.25 5.59 -11.32
N GLN A 82 -21.55 6.54 -10.69
CA GLN A 82 -20.24 7.02 -11.14
C GLN A 82 -19.23 5.86 -11.08
N LYS A 83 -19.01 5.21 -12.22
CA LYS A 83 -18.10 4.06 -12.32
C LYS A 83 -16.68 4.55 -12.07
N ARG A 84 -16.11 4.20 -10.93
CA ARG A 84 -14.73 4.57 -10.59
C ARG A 84 -13.79 3.88 -11.58
N VAL A 85 -12.94 4.67 -12.22
CA VAL A 85 -11.90 4.15 -13.12
C VAL A 85 -10.65 3.89 -12.28
N VAL A 86 -10.15 2.67 -12.35
CA VAL A 86 -8.95 2.24 -11.61
C VAL A 86 -7.72 2.88 -12.25
N ASP A 87 -6.77 3.31 -11.42
CA ASP A 87 -5.49 3.86 -11.87
C ASP A 87 -4.53 2.73 -12.27
N THR A 88 -4.45 2.44 -13.57
CA THR A 88 -3.57 1.37 -14.08
C THR A 88 -2.10 1.71 -13.89
N ALA A 89 -1.71 2.99 -13.90
CA ALA A 89 -0.32 3.37 -13.66
C ALA A 89 0.15 3.01 -12.24
N LEU A 90 -0.78 2.91 -11.28
CA LEU A 90 -0.52 2.38 -9.95
C LEU A 90 -0.52 0.85 -9.91
N LEU A 91 -1.41 0.20 -10.65
CA LEU A 91 -1.58 -1.25 -10.61
C LEU A 91 -0.54 -2.01 -11.43
N ASP A 92 -0.08 -1.48 -12.56
CA ASP A 92 0.86 -2.17 -13.44
C ASP A 92 2.17 -2.53 -12.72
N PRO A 93 2.79 -1.63 -11.90
CA PRO A 93 3.94 -2.00 -11.09
C PRO A 93 3.66 -3.09 -10.05
N LEU A 94 2.45 -3.15 -9.50
CA LEU A 94 2.06 -4.20 -8.56
C LEU A 94 1.89 -5.55 -9.28
N ALA A 95 1.24 -5.55 -10.44
CA ALA A 95 1.07 -6.73 -11.28
C ALA A 95 2.43 -7.27 -11.78
N ALA A 96 3.37 -6.37 -12.12
CA ALA A 96 4.72 -6.73 -12.54
C ALA A 96 5.55 -7.45 -11.45
N THR A 97 5.11 -7.41 -10.18
CA THR A 97 5.74 -8.21 -9.11
C THR A 97 5.36 -9.68 -9.13
N ASP A 98 4.43 -10.08 -10.01
CA ASP A 98 3.87 -11.43 -10.11
C ASP A 98 3.41 -11.97 -8.74
N PRO A 99 2.52 -11.26 -8.02
CA PRO A 99 2.15 -11.64 -6.66
C PRO A 99 1.20 -12.85 -6.67
N ASP A 100 1.49 -13.84 -5.82
CA ASP A 100 0.57 -14.95 -5.54
C ASP A 100 -0.62 -14.46 -4.67
N PHE A 101 -0.38 -13.50 -3.79
CA PHE A 101 -1.41 -12.90 -2.94
C PHE A 101 -1.05 -11.48 -2.48
N ILE A 102 -2.11 -10.74 -2.13
CA ILE A 102 -2.03 -9.43 -1.51
C ILE A 102 -2.43 -9.57 -0.04
N VAL A 103 -1.55 -9.17 0.87
CA VAL A 103 -1.84 -9.15 2.32
C VAL A 103 -2.19 -7.73 2.72
N VAL A 104 -3.39 -7.51 3.27
CA VAL A 104 -3.84 -6.19 3.74
C VAL A 104 -4.00 -6.20 5.25
N ALA A 105 -3.24 -5.34 5.94
CA ALA A 105 -3.30 -5.18 7.39
C ALA A 105 -3.44 -3.69 7.73
N ALA A 106 -4.61 -3.31 8.24
CA ALA A 106 -4.88 -1.94 8.73
C ALA A 106 -4.50 -0.81 7.73
N PHE A 107 -4.60 -1.06 6.43
CA PHE A 107 -4.28 -0.07 5.39
C PHE A 107 -5.32 1.06 5.32
N GLY A 108 -6.59 0.69 5.52
CA GLY A 108 -7.75 1.59 5.48
C GLY A 108 -7.89 2.28 4.12
N LEU A 109 -8.83 1.85 3.31
CA LEU A 109 -9.38 2.66 2.22
C LEU A 109 -10.87 2.40 2.20
N LEU A 110 -11.57 3.01 3.14
CA LEU A 110 -13.01 3.22 3.07
C LEU A 110 -13.27 4.67 3.45
#